data_AF-A0A183SLE2-F1
#
_entry.id   AF-A0A183SLE2-F1
#
_cell.length_a   1.000
_cell.length_b   1.000
_cell.length_c   1.000
_cell.angle_alpha   90.00
_cell.angle_beta   90.00
_cell.angle_gamma   90.00
#
_symmetry.space_group_name_H-M   'P 1'
#
loop_
_entity.id
_entity.type
_entity.pdbx_description
1 polymer ?
#
loop_
_entity_poly.entity_id
_entity_poly.type
_entity_poly.pdbx_seq_one_letter_code
_entity_poly.pdbx_strand_id
1 'polypeptide(L)'
;MRLTSVLFKRVRHNFIPVYIKKQWRESGSHMIAQRMRVPQQVLGDAKTVAQLSAAEDLFSSSRYRNELARELEIGMQPQEAEQVEAERTERLAQFMAVDPDVREPSAETEPTLIFEPSRLFCRDIAQACMLANAVVRPGPPPDIQTLYNSVCSRLQQSDETEVDSQKFDLISAVEQAVLHAHLWHTDEDVLPKRYNPELLIWKFKAEYGIHPIRVVRYLLHNLFRICELQSHRMHLTSPPSADNALPSYWLTRDRLLETYYHWAGRRVHFCERHDLLLSSSKPTPLFAEDPTPTVSDYKAADDFRRRMHLISPLIDLTSTRYYRKDSVDAWKSNVKPAYPYPNLFTVNMALPNVWSDFTAPEKARITVEQRQAVAIMNCLASTIATARRLYGEDVRELPQPLAVEAICTDGVFFDFVAFQLNSLSFPDWNASDANRPEGRLNFVWIEGNRRLVDKRIPRRSLLRSTRYTDLDMSVFYRILTSYLRDLRVLSVEQPHNVMMRASS
;
A
#
# COMPACT_ATOMS: atom_id res chain seq x y z
N MET A 1 31.40 -24.93 -31.57
CA MET A 1 30.83 -24.26 -32.76
C MET A 1 30.99 -22.75 -32.61
N ARG A 2 32.01 -22.17 -33.25
CA ARG A 2 32.13 -20.74 -33.50
C ARG A 2 31.67 -20.51 -34.93
N LEU A 3 30.61 -19.75 -35.15
CA LEU A 3 30.29 -19.01 -36.37
C LEU A 3 28.90 -18.38 -36.19
N THR A 4 28.87 -17.10 -35.83
CA THR A 4 27.84 -16.07 -36.15
C THR A 4 28.17 -14.81 -35.34
N SER A 5 29.36 -14.25 -35.59
CA SER A 5 29.78 -12.96 -35.07
C SER A 5 29.97 -11.99 -36.23
N VAL A 6 28.90 -11.66 -36.95
CA VAL A 6 28.95 -10.62 -37.98
C VAL A 6 27.62 -9.86 -37.98
N LEU A 7 27.68 -8.59 -37.57
CA LEU A 7 26.73 -7.49 -37.87
C LEU A 7 25.39 -7.37 -37.10
N PHE A 8 25.33 -7.62 -35.79
CA PHE A 8 24.35 -6.91 -34.95
C PHE A 8 25.07 -5.82 -34.15
N LYS A 9 25.03 -4.58 -34.65
CA LYS A 9 25.39 -3.41 -33.84
C LYS A 9 24.48 -3.43 -32.61
N ARG A 10 25.04 -3.58 -31.40
CA ARG A 10 24.30 -3.38 -30.15
C ARG A 10 23.73 -1.97 -30.16
N VAL A 11 22.44 -1.87 -30.47
CA VAL A 11 21.71 -0.60 -30.40
C VAL A 11 21.62 -0.21 -28.93
N ARG A 12 22.11 0.99 -28.59
CA ARG A 12 21.92 1.54 -27.25
C ARG A 12 20.41 1.66 -27.00
N HIS A 13 19.93 1.11 -25.89
CA HIS A 13 18.50 1.01 -25.59
C HIS A 13 17.75 2.35 -25.71
N ASN A 14 18.38 3.46 -25.31
CA ASN A 14 17.83 4.82 -25.42
C ASN A 14 17.52 5.24 -26.88
N PHE A 15 18.15 4.60 -27.86
CA PHE A 15 17.91 4.83 -29.28
C PHE A 15 16.88 3.86 -29.87
N ILE A 16 16.44 2.83 -29.16
CA ILE A 16 15.39 1.92 -29.65
C ILE A 16 14.12 2.69 -30.01
N PRO A 17 13.60 3.65 -29.21
CA PRO A 17 12.45 4.45 -29.62
C PRO A 17 12.72 5.28 -30.89
N VAL A 18 13.96 5.75 -31.06
CA VAL A 18 14.39 6.50 -32.25
C VAL A 18 14.48 5.59 -33.47
N TYR A 19 15.00 4.37 -33.32
CA TYR A 19 15.06 3.38 -34.39
C TYR A 19 13.69 2.81 -34.73
N ILE A 20 12.81 2.60 -33.75
CA ILE A 20 11.41 2.27 -33.98
C ILE A 20 10.76 3.42 -34.74
N LYS A 21 10.86 4.67 -34.29
CA LYS A 21 10.34 5.83 -35.04
C LYS A 21 10.94 5.97 -36.43
N LYS A 22 12.23 5.72 -36.59
CA LYS A 22 12.94 5.78 -37.87
C LYS A 22 12.47 4.67 -38.81
N GLN A 23 12.36 3.44 -38.32
CA GLN A 23 11.82 2.30 -39.06
C GLN A 23 10.34 2.52 -39.40
N TRP A 24 9.54 3.13 -38.51
CA TRP A 24 8.17 3.54 -38.78
C TRP A 24 8.08 4.65 -39.84
N ARG A 25 9.03 5.59 -39.87
CA ARG A 25 9.12 6.64 -40.91
C ARG A 25 9.60 6.09 -42.26
N GLU A 26 10.54 5.16 -42.26
CA GLU A 26 11.15 4.59 -43.47
C GLU A 26 10.29 3.48 -44.09
N SER A 27 9.69 2.63 -43.27
CA SER A 27 8.92 1.47 -43.73
C SER A 27 7.42 1.76 -43.80
N GLY A 28 6.95 2.84 -43.15
CA GLY A 28 5.53 3.08 -42.94
C GLY A 28 4.87 1.99 -42.08
N SER A 29 3.68 2.30 -41.58
CA SER A 29 2.78 1.29 -41.02
C SER A 29 2.23 0.43 -42.15
N HIS A 30 2.78 -0.76 -42.41
CA HIS A 30 2.11 -1.77 -43.24
C HIS A 30 0.94 -2.47 -42.51
N MET A 31 0.57 -2.03 -41.31
CA MET A 31 -0.76 -2.33 -40.79
C MET A 31 -1.77 -1.43 -41.48
N ILE A 32 -2.39 -1.95 -42.53
CA ILE A 32 -3.72 -1.50 -42.91
C ILE A 32 -4.64 -2.00 -41.79
N ALA A 33 -4.93 -1.13 -40.82
CA ALA A 33 -6.12 -1.34 -40.02
C ALA A 33 -7.27 -1.33 -41.01
N GLN A 34 -7.84 -2.50 -41.33
CA GLN A 34 -9.15 -2.53 -41.95
C GLN A 34 -10.03 -1.76 -40.98
N ARG A 35 -10.44 -0.55 -41.40
CA ARG A 35 -11.48 0.21 -40.74
C ARG A 35 -12.56 -0.79 -40.35
N MET A 36 -12.99 -0.73 -39.08
CA MET A 36 -14.16 -1.46 -38.59
C MET A 36 -15.19 -1.52 -39.72
N ARG A 37 -15.73 -2.70 -40.03
CA ARG A 37 -16.73 -2.87 -41.10
C ARG A 37 -17.95 -2.01 -40.79
N VAL A 38 -17.90 -0.76 -41.20
CA VAL A 38 -19.03 0.17 -41.17
C VAL A 38 -19.83 -0.14 -42.44
N PRO A 39 -21.13 -0.48 -42.34
CA PRO A 39 -21.96 -0.71 -43.51
C PRO A 39 -21.89 0.49 -44.46
N GLN A 40 -21.77 0.27 -45.78
CA GLN A 40 -21.67 1.37 -46.77
C GLN A 40 -22.82 2.38 -46.66
N GLN A 41 -23.98 1.95 -46.16
CA GLN A 41 -25.13 2.82 -45.88
C GLN A 41 -24.83 3.89 -44.83
N VAL A 42 -23.98 3.61 -43.84
CA VAL A 42 -23.58 4.55 -42.78
C VAL A 42 -22.54 5.56 -43.29
N LEU A 43 -21.73 5.19 -44.29
CA LEU A 43 -20.78 6.08 -44.95
C LEU A 43 -21.45 6.98 -46.01
N GLY A 44 -22.63 6.62 -46.49
CA GLY A 44 -23.41 7.42 -47.44
C GLY A 44 -24.15 8.59 -46.79
N ASP A 45 -24.33 8.56 -45.46
CA ASP A 45 -25.04 9.58 -44.72
C ASP A 45 -24.05 10.62 -44.16
N ALA A 46 -24.00 11.79 -44.80
CA ALA A 46 -23.00 12.84 -44.54
C ALA A 46 -22.99 13.30 -43.07
N LYS A 47 -24.14 13.22 -42.39
CA LYS A 47 -24.30 13.62 -40.99
C LYS A 47 -23.59 12.64 -40.03
N THR A 48 -23.67 11.36 -40.33
CA THR A 48 -23.08 10.27 -39.54
C THR A 48 -21.57 10.19 -39.76
N VAL A 49 -21.11 10.47 -40.98
CA VAL A 49 -19.68 10.60 -41.31
C VAL A 49 -19.06 11.80 -40.57
N ALA A 50 -19.75 12.94 -40.51
CA ALA A 50 -19.28 14.09 -39.76
C ALA A 50 -19.14 13.78 -38.25
N GLN A 51 -20.13 13.09 -37.67
CA GLN A 51 -20.09 12.65 -36.27
C GLN A 51 -18.97 11.64 -35.98
N LEU A 52 -18.72 10.70 -36.89
CA LEU A 52 -17.62 9.74 -36.77
C LEU A 52 -16.25 10.41 -36.91
N SER A 53 -16.10 11.39 -37.81
CA SER A 53 -14.85 12.15 -37.93
C SER A 53 -14.58 13.01 -36.68
N ALA A 54 -15.62 13.61 -36.11
CA ALA A 54 -15.53 14.35 -34.85
C ALA A 54 -15.18 13.42 -33.66
N ALA A 55 -15.60 12.15 -33.72
CA ALA A 55 -15.26 11.14 -32.72
C ALA A 55 -13.84 10.56 -32.88
N GLU A 56 -13.34 10.43 -34.12
CA GLU A 56 -11.95 10.04 -34.38
C GLU A 56 -10.95 11.13 -33.91
N ASP A 57 -11.32 12.41 -33.96
CA ASP A 57 -10.53 13.52 -33.43
C ASP A 57 -10.38 13.53 -31.89
N LEU A 58 -11.22 12.77 -31.17
CA LEU A 58 -11.11 12.58 -29.72
C LEU A 58 -9.97 11.61 -29.32
N PHE A 59 -9.51 10.77 -30.25
CA PHE A 59 -8.37 9.86 -30.03
C PHE A 59 -7.09 10.41 -30.65
N SER A 60 -6.63 11.56 -30.18
CA SER A 60 -5.31 12.12 -30.51
C SER A 60 -4.43 12.16 -29.26
N SER A 61 -3.27 11.50 -29.32
CA SER A 61 -2.35 11.42 -28.19
C SER A 61 -1.95 12.83 -27.70
N SER A 62 -2.23 13.12 -26.44
CA SER A 62 -2.00 14.44 -25.80
C SER A 62 -0.55 14.91 -25.79
N ARG A 63 0.42 14.00 -25.99
CA ARG A 63 1.85 14.34 -26.02
C ARG A 63 2.22 15.28 -27.16
N TYR A 64 1.67 15.05 -28.36
CA TYR A 64 2.04 15.84 -29.55
C TYR A 64 1.38 17.23 -29.54
N ARG A 65 0.15 17.33 -29.00
CA ARG A 65 -0.56 18.61 -28.83
C ARG A 65 0.08 19.52 -27.79
N ASN A 66 0.61 18.99 -26.69
CA ASN A 66 1.25 19.79 -25.64
C ASN A 66 2.63 20.34 -26.03
N GLU A 67 3.29 19.77 -27.04
CA GLU A 67 4.51 20.29 -27.66
C GLU A 67 4.17 21.33 -28.73
N LEU A 68 3.19 21.05 -29.59
CA LEU A 68 2.69 22.01 -30.59
C LEU A 68 2.07 23.26 -29.96
N ALA A 69 1.32 23.13 -28.87
CA ALA A 69 0.75 24.26 -28.11
C ALA A 69 1.84 25.14 -27.49
N ARG A 70 2.92 24.54 -26.99
CA ARG A 70 4.10 25.27 -26.50
C ARG A 70 4.86 25.98 -27.62
N GLU A 71 4.91 25.40 -28.81
CA GLU A 71 5.51 26.07 -29.98
C GLU A 71 4.64 27.22 -30.51
N LEU A 72 3.31 27.10 -30.40
CA LEU A 72 2.36 28.18 -30.76
C LEU A 72 2.35 29.32 -29.73
N GLU A 73 2.54 29.04 -28.43
CA GLU A 73 2.68 30.03 -27.36
C GLU A 73 3.91 30.96 -27.56
N ILE A 74 4.95 30.54 -28.28
CA ILE A 74 6.15 31.34 -28.52
C ILE A 74 5.90 32.47 -29.55
N GLY A 75 4.80 32.42 -30.32
CA GLY A 75 4.48 33.41 -31.36
C GLY A 75 3.15 34.15 -31.20
N MET A 76 2.39 33.88 -30.13
CA MET A 76 1.03 34.37 -29.95
C MET A 76 1.01 35.72 -29.24
N GLN A 77 0.17 36.66 -29.71
CA GLN A 77 -0.01 37.94 -29.04
C GLN A 77 -0.72 37.73 -27.68
N PRO A 78 -0.44 38.55 -26.65
CA PRO A 78 -1.00 38.34 -25.30
C PRO A 78 -2.53 38.26 -25.27
N GLN A 79 -3.20 39.04 -26.12
CA GLN A 79 -4.66 39.07 -26.21
C GLN A 79 -5.25 37.79 -26.82
N GLU A 80 -4.53 37.17 -27.76
CA GLU A 80 -4.94 35.90 -28.38
C GLU A 80 -4.70 34.74 -27.40
N ALA A 81 -3.63 34.82 -26.61
CA ALA A 81 -3.36 33.84 -25.55
C ALA A 81 -4.46 33.84 -24.47
N GLU A 82 -4.90 35.03 -24.03
CA GLU A 82 -6.01 35.16 -23.08
C GLU A 82 -7.33 34.58 -23.64
N GLN A 83 -7.62 34.79 -24.93
CA GLN A 83 -8.80 34.21 -25.58
C GLN A 83 -8.74 32.69 -25.66
N VAL A 84 -7.58 32.13 -26.02
CA VAL A 84 -7.38 30.68 -26.08
C VAL A 84 -7.46 30.04 -24.69
N GLU A 85 -6.91 30.71 -23.67
CA GLU A 85 -7.07 30.29 -22.28
C GLU A 85 -8.53 30.34 -21.83
N ALA A 86 -9.27 31.42 -22.15
CA ALA A 86 -10.68 31.54 -21.85
C ALA A 86 -11.51 30.42 -22.51
N GLU A 87 -11.34 30.18 -23.81
CA GLU A 87 -12.00 29.07 -24.52
C GLU A 87 -11.64 27.70 -23.92
N ARG A 88 -10.36 27.51 -23.55
CA ARG A 88 -9.90 26.28 -22.92
C ARG A 88 -10.54 26.09 -21.55
N THR A 89 -10.61 27.14 -20.75
CA THR A 89 -11.28 27.09 -19.44
C THR A 89 -12.77 26.82 -19.57
N GLU A 90 -13.45 27.39 -20.57
CA GLU A 90 -14.87 27.14 -20.83
C GLU A 90 -15.12 25.68 -21.29
N ARG A 91 -14.28 25.16 -22.18
CA ARG A 91 -14.33 23.74 -22.58
C ARG A 91 -14.05 22.81 -21.40
N LEU A 92 -13.06 23.12 -20.56
CA LEU A 92 -12.76 22.35 -19.36
C LEU A 92 -13.85 22.46 -18.31
N ALA A 93 -14.50 23.63 -18.17
CA ALA A 93 -15.60 23.85 -17.23
C ALA A 93 -16.79 22.91 -17.51
N GLN A 94 -17.07 22.62 -18.78
CA GLN A 94 -18.09 21.63 -19.17
C GLN A 94 -17.77 20.21 -18.68
N PHE A 95 -16.49 19.88 -18.51
CA PHE A 95 -16.04 18.60 -17.95
C PHE A 95 -15.81 18.64 -16.42
N MET A 96 -15.57 19.82 -15.84
CA MET A 96 -15.46 20.04 -14.40
C MET A 96 -16.83 20.19 -13.71
N ALA A 97 -17.90 20.45 -14.47
CA ALA A 97 -19.27 20.54 -13.97
C ALA A 97 -19.87 19.18 -13.54
N VAL A 98 -19.09 18.11 -13.52
CA VAL A 98 -19.52 16.77 -13.10
C VAL A 98 -19.18 16.60 -11.60
N ASP A 99 -20.15 17.03 -10.78
CA ASP A 99 -20.14 17.04 -9.31
C ASP A 99 -19.07 17.96 -8.66
N PRO A 100 -19.47 18.91 -7.80
CA PRO A 100 -18.50 19.68 -7.01
C PRO A 100 -17.70 18.71 -6.15
N ASP A 101 -16.37 18.82 -6.20
CA ASP A 101 -15.51 17.97 -5.41
C ASP A 101 -15.81 18.19 -3.92
N VAL A 102 -16.16 17.10 -3.23
CA VAL A 102 -16.57 17.09 -1.81
C VAL A 102 -15.48 17.68 -0.90
N ARG A 103 -14.25 17.80 -1.39
CA ARG A 103 -13.08 18.35 -0.68
C ARG A 103 -12.89 19.85 -0.87
N GLU A 104 -13.63 20.49 -1.77
CA GLU A 104 -13.48 21.92 -2.03
C GLU A 104 -13.75 22.72 -0.75
N PRO A 105 -12.82 23.62 -0.37
CA PRO A 105 -12.95 24.38 0.85
C PRO A 105 -14.09 25.39 0.74
N SER A 106 -15.08 25.27 1.63
CA SER A 106 -16.02 26.36 1.88
C SER A 106 -15.39 27.42 2.79
N ALA A 107 -15.93 28.65 2.80
CA ALA A 107 -15.44 29.74 3.66
C ALA A 107 -15.43 29.39 5.16
N GLU A 108 -16.27 28.44 5.58
CA GLU A 108 -16.39 27.93 6.95
C GLU A 108 -15.46 26.74 7.27
N THR A 109 -14.65 26.29 6.31
CA THR A 109 -13.81 25.10 6.47
C THR A 109 -12.59 25.43 7.32
N GLU A 110 -12.52 24.81 8.51
CA GLU A 110 -11.40 24.92 9.44
C GLU A 110 -10.09 24.40 8.81
N PRO A 111 -8.92 24.94 9.16
CA PRO A 111 -7.65 24.38 8.73
C PRO A 111 -7.40 23.01 9.40
N THR A 112 -7.04 22.01 8.61
CA THR A 112 -6.67 20.68 9.09
C THR A 112 -5.19 20.40 8.87
N LEU A 113 -4.65 19.47 9.64
CA LEU A 113 -3.31 18.92 9.44
C LEU A 113 -3.42 17.54 8.80
N ILE A 114 -2.97 17.40 7.56
CA ILE A 114 -2.97 16.13 6.83
C ILE A 114 -1.69 15.37 7.12
N PHE A 115 -1.84 14.11 7.50
CA PHE A 115 -0.77 13.12 7.45
C PHE A 115 -0.64 12.58 6.02
N GLU A 116 0.56 12.69 5.46
CA GLU A 116 0.92 12.10 4.16
C GLU A 116 2.02 11.06 4.39
N PRO A 117 1.90 9.82 3.89
CA PRO A 117 2.95 8.80 4.05
C PRO A 117 4.27 9.15 3.37
N SER A 118 4.22 10.08 2.41
CA SER A 118 5.38 10.64 1.71
C SER A 118 6.25 11.49 2.64
N ARG A 119 5.67 12.04 3.71
CA ARG A 119 6.37 12.82 4.73
C ARG A 119 6.74 11.93 5.90
N LEU A 120 8.03 11.85 6.15
CA LEU A 120 8.58 11.08 7.26
C LEU A 120 8.58 11.94 8.52
N PHE A 121 8.26 11.33 9.65
CA PHE A 121 8.34 11.99 10.94
C PHE A 121 9.79 12.26 11.33
N CYS A 122 10.01 13.41 11.96
CA CYS A 122 11.34 13.83 12.41
C CYS A 122 11.82 13.05 13.64
N ARG A 123 10.89 12.55 14.47
CA ARG A 123 11.16 11.74 15.67
C ARG A 123 10.52 10.35 15.59
N ASP A 124 10.29 9.89 14.37
CA ASP A 124 9.92 8.54 14.00
C ASP A 124 8.76 7.99 14.86
N ILE A 125 9.00 6.92 15.63
CA ILE A 125 7.97 6.22 16.43
C ILE A 125 7.44 7.09 17.57
N ALA A 126 8.28 7.91 18.21
CA ALA A 126 7.87 8.70 19.37
C ALA A 126 6.74 9.67 19.03
N GLN A 127 6.88 10.31 17.87
CA GLN A 127 5.88 11.24 17.35
C GLN A 127 4.58 10.52 16.99
N ALA A 128 4.64 9.38 16.30
CA ALA A 128 3.46 8.58 15.97
C ALA A 128 2.71 8.11 17.22
N CYS A 129 3.44 7.65 18.25
CA CYS A 129 2.87 7.20 19.51
C CYS A 129 2.16 8.31 20.29
N MET A 130 2.72 9.52 20.31
CA MET A 130 2.07 10.68 20.94
C MET A 130 0.79 11.10 20.20
N LEU A 131 0.83 11.09 18.86
CA LEU A 131 -0.35 11.39 18.04
C LEU A 131 -1.45 10.34 18.22
N ALA A 132 -1.08 9.06 18.32
CA ALA A 132 -1.99 7.94 18.50
C ALA A 132 -2.42 7.69 19.96
N ASN A 133 -1.90 8.46 20.93
CA ASN A 133 -2.01 8.18 22.37
C ASN A 133 -1.73 6.69 22.69
N ALA A 134 -0.64 6.18 22.12
CA ALA A 134 -0.35 4.75 22.09
C ALA A 134 1.04 4.41 22.65
N VAL A 135 1.17 3.20 23.20
CA VAL A 135 2.46 2.67 23.68
C VAL A 135 2.88 1.45 22.88
N VAL A 136 4.18 1.36 22.62
CA VAL A 136 4.80 0.26 21.86
C VAL A 136 5.29 -0.82 22.80
N ARG A 137 4.85 -2.05 22.53
CA ARG A 137 5.40 -3.29 23.09
C ARG A 137 6.25 -3.96 22.01
N PRO A 138 7.53 -4.25 22.27
CA PRO A 138 8.38 -4.90 21.28
C PRO A 138 7.98 -6.37 21.09
N GLY A 139 8.02 -6.84 19.85
CA GLY A 139 7.70 -8.21 19.48
C GLY A 139 6.23 -8.43 19.12
N PRO A 140 5.88 -9.63 18.62
CA PRO A 140 4.51 -9.96 18.27
C PRO A 140 3.63 -10.13 19.53
N PRO A 141 2.30 -9.94 19.40
CA PRO A 141 1.35 -10.34 20.42
C PRO A 141 1.46 -11.84 20.76
N PRO A 142 1.19 -12.26 22.00
CA PRO A 142 1.33 -13.65 22.44
C PRO A 142 0.48 -14.62 21.59
N ASP A 143 -0.75 -14.22 21.25
CA ASP A 143 -1.65 -15.01 20.41
C ASP A 143 -1.11 -15.23 19.00
N ILE A 144 -0.43 -14.22 18.43
CA ILE A 144 0.19 -14.37 17.12
C ILE A 144 1.40 -15.30 17.21
N GLN A 145 2.17 -15.22 18.29
CA GLN A 145 3.33 -16.08 18.48
C GLN A 145 2.93 -17.56 18.61
N THR A 146 1.84 -17.86 19.32
CA THR A 146 1.34 -19.25 19.44
C THR A 146 0.85 -19.78 18.10
N LEU A 147 0.10 -18.97 17.34
CA LEU A 147 -0.33 -19.32 15.98
C LEU A 147 0.87 -19.53 15.04
N TYR A 148 1.87 -18.64 15.10
CA TYR A 148 3.10 -18.76 14.30
C TYR A 148 3.82 -20.08 14.57
N ASN A 149 3.98 -20.45 15.84
CA ASN A 149 4.61 -21.72 16.21
C ASN A 149 3.82 -22.92 15.69
N SER A 150 2.48 -22.88 15.78
CA SER A 150 1.61 -23.94 15.25
C SER A 150 1.71 -24.09 13.73
N VAL A 151 1.72 -22.97 12.99
CA VAL A 151 1.90 -22.94 11.53
C VAL A 151 3.27 -23.52 11.15
N CYS A 152 4.34 -23.12 11.85
CA CYS A 152 5.69 -23.64 11.60
C CYS A 152 5.76 -25.16 11.83
N SER A 153 5.16 -25.67 12.91
CA SER A 153 5.14 -27.11 13.18
C SER A 153 4.38 -27.90 12.10
N ARG A 154 3.24 -27.39 11.61
CA ARG A 154 2.46 -28.05 10.55
C ARG A 154 3.20 -28.09 9.21
N LEU A 155 3.88 -26.99 8.87
CA LEU A 155 4.70 -26.90 7.66
C LEU A 155 5.85 -27.90 7.67
N GLN A 156 6.49 -28.10 8.83
CA GLN A 156 7.55 -29.10 8.99
C GLN A 156 7.02 -30.53 8.86
N GLN A 157 5.79 -30.80 9.32
CA GLN A 157 5.16 -32.13 9.22
C GLN A 157 4.75 -32.48 7.79
N SER A 158 4.22 -31.52 7.01
CA SER A 158 3.79 -31.77 5.63
C SER A 158 4.92 -32.20 4.70
N ASP A 159 6.16 -31.74 4.96
CA ASP A 159 7.33 -32.06 4.14
C ASP A 159 7.76 -33.54 4.26
N GLU A 160 7.38 -34.25 5.33
CA GLU A 160 7.77 -35.65 5.57
C GLU A 160 6.79 -36.67 4.97
N THR A 161 5.50 -36.32 4.83
CA THR A 161 4.43 -37.27 4.49
C THR A 161 4.04 -37.33 3.01
N GLU A 162 4.34 -36.30 2.19
CA GLU A 162 3.92 -36.25 0.77
C GLU A 162 5.06 -36.67 -0.17
N VAL A 163 5.21 -37.98 -0.41
CA VAL A 163 6.23 -38.52 -1.33
C VAL A 163 5.77 -38.55 -2.79
N ASP A 164 4.46 -38.56 -3.10
CA ASP A 164 4.01 -38.79 -4.48
C ASP A 164 2.97 -37.79 -5.01
N SER A 165 3.26 -37.28 -6.22
CA SER A 165 2.44 -36.48 -7.16
C SER A 165 2.27 -34.97 -6.91
N GLN A 166 3.03 -34.17 -7.67
CA GLN A 166 3.01 -32.69 -7.78
C GLN A 166 3.36 -31.91 -6.50
N LYS A 167 4.58 -32.11 -6.00
CA LYS A 167 5.18 -31.30 -4.93
C LYS A 167 5.16 -29.81 -5.31
N PHE A 168 4.25 -29.05 -4.71
CA PHE A 168 4.41 -27.62 -4.67
C PHE A 168 5.51 -27.31 -3.67
N ASP A 169 6.68 -26.99 -4.20
CA ASP A 169 7.75 -26.48 -3.39
C ASP A 169 7.42 -25.03 -2.99
N LEU A 170 7.06 -24.85 -1.71
CA LEU A 170 6.73 -23.56 -1.15
C LEU A 170 7.90 -22.59 -1.24
N ILE A 171 9.13 -23.08 -1.04
CA ILE A 171 10.33 -22.24 -1.08
C ILE A 171 10.51 -21.73 -2.51
N SER A 172 10.50 -22.62 -3.50
CA SER A 172 10.57 -22.24 -4.92
C SER A 172 9.44 -21.28 -5.33
N ALA A 173 8.23 -21.45 -4.81
CA ALA A 173 7.11 -20.56 -5.12
C ALA A 173 7.35 -19.13 -4.58
N VAL A 174 7.88 -19.00 -3.37
CA VAL A 174 8.24 -17.70 -2.78
C VAL A 174 9.43 -17.07 -3.51
N GLU A 175 10.46 -17.86 -3.87
CA GLU A 175 11.59 -17.39 -4.68
C GLU A 175 11.13 -16.84 -6.04
N GLN A 176 10.26 -17.60 -6.73
CA GLN A 176 9.68 -17.17 -8.00
C GLN A 176 8.84 -15.91 -7.84
N ALA A 177 8.08 -15.78 -6.75
CA ALA A 177 7.30 -14.56 -6.47
C ALA A 177 8.21 -13.33 -6.30
N VAL A 178 9.32 -13.48 -5.58
CA VAL A 178 10.33 -12.42 -5.40
C VAL A 178 10.97 -12.05 -6.73
N LEU A 179 11.45 -13.03 -7.50
CA LEU A 179 12.11 -12.80 -8.79
C LEU A 179 11.13 -12.22 -9.82
N HIS A 180 9.87 -12.67 -9.81
CA HIS A 180 8.82 -12.11 -10.64
C HIS A 180 8.63 -10.62 -10.38
N ALA A 181 8.40 -10.24 -9.11
CA ALA A 181 8.12 -8.86 -8.73
C ALA A 181 9.31 -7.92 -8.97
N HIS A 182 10.54 -8.43 -8.86
CA HIS A 182 11.77 -7.63 -8.91
C HIS A 182 12.49 -7.61 -10.25
N LEU A 183 12.39 -8.68 -11.05
CA LEU A 183 13.23 -8.90 -12.22
C LEU A 183 12.45 -9.31 -13.47
N TRP A 184 11.48 -10.23 -13.35
CA TRP A 184 10.82 -10.82 -14.54
C TRP A 184 9.59 -10.05 -15.01
N HIS A 185 9.00 -9.19 -14.18
CA HIS A 185 7.87 -8.37 -14.62
C HIS A 185 8.29 -7.50 -15.81
N THR A 186 7.41 -7.37 -16.79
CA THR A 186 7.67 -6.63 -18.04
C THR A 186 7.57 -5.11 -17.90
N ASP A 187 7.36 -4.60 -16.68
CA ASP A 187 7.18 -3.18 -16.43
C ASP A 187 8.55 -2.49 -16.46
N GLU A 188 8.80 -1.72 -17.51
CA GLU A 188 10.03 -0.96 -17.68
C GLU A 188 9.72 0.54 -17.65
N ASP A 189 9.73 1.12 -16.44
CA ASP A 189 9.68 2.57 -16.24
C ASP A 189 11.12 3.14 -16.23
N VAL A 190 11.26 4.41 -16.61
CA VAL A 190 12.52 5.15 -16.36
C VAL A 190 12.62 5.37 -14.86
N LEU A 191 13.54 4.64 -14.22
CA LEU A 191 13.86 4.80 -12.82
C LEU A 191 14.70 6.06 -12.61
N PRO A 192 14.38 6.86 -11.60
CA PRO A 192 15.21 7.99 -11.21
C PRO A 192 16.65 7.60 -10.86
N LYS A 193 17.53 8.60 -10.96
CA LYS A 193 18.97 8.39 -10.79
C LYS A 193 19.24 7.98 -9.35
N ARG A 194 19.94 6.85 -9.20
CA ARG A 194 20.39 6.36 -7.91
C ARG A 194 21.37 7.34 -7.29
N TYR A 195 21.31 7.48 -5.96
CA TYR A 195 22.31 8.18 -5.17
C TYR A 195 22.93 7.21 -4.16
N ASN A 196 24.26 7.15 -4.13
CA ASN A 196 25.00 6.37 -3.13
C ASN A 196 25.85 7.33 -2.29
N PRO A 197 25.55 7.50 -0.98
CA PRO A 197 26.31 8.41 -0.11
C PRO A 197 27.77 7.99 0.05
N GLU A 198 28.09 6.70 -0.09
CA GLU A 198 29.48 6.19 -0.05
C GLU A 198 30.29 6.59 -1.29
N LEU A 199 29.63 6.98 -2.39
CA LEU A 199 30.25 7.27 -3.68
C LEU A 199 29.75 8.61 -4.25
N LEU A 200 29.97 9.71 -3.52
CA LEU A 200 29.51 11.06 -3.88
C LEU A 200 29.90 11.50 -5.31
N ILE A 201 31.08 11.08 -5.79
CA ILE A 201 31.61 11.46 -7.11
C ILE A 201 30.93 10.65 -8.23
N TRP A 202 30.41 9.46 -7.93
CA TRP A 202 29.87 8.55 -8.93
C TRP A 202 28.44 8.93 -9.31
N LYS A 203 28.27 9.43 -10.54
CA LYS A 203 26.96 9.78 -11.09
C LYS A 203 26.37 8.58 -11.84
N PHE A 204 25.36 7.95 -11.26
CA PHE A 204 24.62 6.89 -11.94
C PHE A 204 23.83 7.43 -13.12
N LYS A 205 23.76 6.63 -14.20
CA LYS A 205 22.85 6.91 -15.31
C LYS A 205 21.43 6.57 -14.90
N ALA A 206 20.44 7.20 -15.52
CA ALA A 206 19.06 6.77 -15.39
C ALA A 206 18.93 5.35 -15.96
N GLU A 207 18.19 4.50 -15.27
CA GLU A 207 18.06 3.09 -15.60
C GLU A 207 16.59 2.76 -15.86
N TYR A 208 16.34 1.66 -16.56
CA TYR A 208 14.99 1.17 -16.82
C TYR A 208 14.73 -0.04 -15.94
N GLY A 209 13.55 -0.09 -15.33
CA GLY A 209 13.12 -1.21 -14.52
C GLY A 209 11.78 -0.94 -13.85
N ILE A 210 11.41 -1.82 -12.93
CA ILE A 210 10.11 -1.78 -12.27
C ILE A 210 10.15 -0.74 -11.16
N HIS A 211 9.18 0.19 -11.15
CA HIS A 211 9.07 1.19 -10.09
C HIS A 211 8.86 0.50 -8.73
N PRO A 212 9.51 0.92 -7.62
CA PRO A 212 9.46 0.20 -6.35
C PRO A 212 8.05 0.02 -5.79
N ILE A 213 7.18 1.02 -5.90
CA ILE A 213 5.76 0.90 -5.51
C ILE A 213 5.10 -0.29 -6.22
N ARG A 214 5.39 -0.48 -7.50
CA ARG A 214 4.87 -1.60 -8.28
C ARG A 214 5.52 -2.92 -7.87
N VAL A 215 6.83 -2.93 -7.59
CA VAL A 215 7.53 -4.11 -7.05
C VAL A 215 6.82 -4.62 -5.79
N VAL A 216 6.54 -3.74 -4.82
CA VAL A 216 5.83 -4.10 -3.59
C VAL A 216 4.45 -4.67 -3.89
N ARG A 217 3.70 -4.01 -4.77
CA ARG A 217 2.36 -4.44 -5.19
C ARG A 217 2.35 -5.83 -5.82
N TYR A 218 3.27 -6.10 -6.75
CA TYR A 218 3.39 -7.42 -7.38
C TYR A 218 3.83 -8.49 -6.41
N LEU A 219 4.77 -8.15 -5.51
CA LEU A 219 5.25 -9.09 -4.49
C LEU A 219 4.12 -9.50 -3.55
N LEU A 220 3.45 -8.52 -2.93
CA LEU A 220 2.37 -8.79 -1.98
C LEU A 220 1.22 -9.57 -2.63
N HIS A 221 0.86 -9.24 -3.87
CA HIS A 221 -0.15 -10.00 -4.60
C HIS A 221 0.23 -11.48 -4.75
N ASN A 222 1.47 -11.75 -5.16
CA ASN A 222 1.95 -13.12 -5.31
C ASN A 222 2.04 -13.84 -3.96
N LEU A 223 2.52 -13.17 -2.90
CA LEU A 223 2.64 -13.75 -1.57
C LEU A 223 1.27 -14.10 -0.99
N PHE A 224 0.27 -13.21 -1.08
CA PHE A 224 -1.09 -13.49 -0.61
C PHE A 224 -1.75 -14.63 -1.38
N ARG A 225 -1.51 -14.71 -2.70
CA ARG A 225 -1.94 -15.87 -3.50
C ARG A 225 -1.29 -17.17 -3.03
N ILE A 226 0.00 -17.15 -2.69
CA ILE A 226 0.67 -18.33 -2.12
C ILE A 226 0.08 -18.66 -0.74
N CYS A 227 -0.22 -17.65 0.09
CA CYS A 227 -0.89 -17.86 1.38
C CYS A 227 -2.24 -18.57 1.23
N GLU A 228 -3.06 -18.14 0.28
CA GLU A 228 -4.35 -18.79 -0.03
C GLU A 228 -4.19 -20.23 -0.51
N LEU A 229 -3.25 -20.48 -1.43
CA LEU A 229 -2.96 -21.85 -1.89
C LEU A 229 -2.47 -22.74 -0.74
N GLN A 230 -1.63 -22.21 0.15
CA GLN A 230 -1.13 -22.95 1.31
C GLN A 230 -2.20 -23.18 2.37
N SER A 231 -3.08 -22.22 2.62
CA SER A 231 -4.18 -22.39 3.56
C SER A 231 -5.11 -23.52 3.13
N HIS A 232 -5.37 -23.66 1.83
CA HIS A 232 -6.15 -24.76 1.27
C HIS A 232 -5.45 -26.12 1.39
N ARG A 233 -4.13 -26.18 1.16
CA ARG A 233 -3.36 -27.43 1.32
C ARG A 233 -3.28 -27.91 2.74
N MET A 234 -3.12 -27.00 3.70
CA MET A 234 -3.13 -27.33 5.12
C MET A 234 -4.54 -27.62 5.65
N HIS A 235 -5.56 -27.60 4.79
CA HIS A 235 -6.98 -27.72 5.16
C HIS A 235 -7.40 -26.71 6.25
N LEU A 236 -6.72 -25.57 6.31
CA LEU A 236 -6.99 -24.49 7.27
C LEU A 236 -8.14 -23.59 6.83
N THR A 237 -8.45 -23.58 5.54
CA THR A 237 -9.64 -22.96 4.99
C THR A 237 -10.60 -24.04 4.55
N SER A 238 -11.85 -23.99 5.02
CA SER A 238 -12.89 -24.85 4.47
C SER A 238 -13.02 -24.59 2.96
N PRO A 239 -13.10 -25.63 2.12
CA PRO A 239 -13.41 -25.43 0.72
C PRO A 239 -14.76 -24.70 0.62
N PRO A 240 -14.94 -23.82 -0.38
CA PRO A 240 -16.22 -23.15 -0.60
C PRO A 240 -17.30 -24.23 -0.69
N SER A 241 -18.33 -24.13 0.16
CA SER A 241 -19.45 -25.06 0.12
C SER A 241 -20.14 -25.00 -1.25
N ALA A 242 -20.72 -26.10 -1.70
CA ALA A 242 -21.44 -26.17 -2.97
C ALA A 242 -22.68 -25.25 -3.02
N ASP A 243 -23.24 -24.89 -1.86
CA ASP A 243 -24.21 -23.81 -1.73
C ASP A 243 -23.48 -22.47 -1.73
N ASN A 244 -24.03 -21.46 -2.43
CA ASN A 244 -23.59 -20.07 -2.64
C ASN A 244 -23.18 -19.26 -1.36
N ALA A 245 -22.45 -19.86 -0.43
CA ALA A 245 -21.95 -19.24 0.77
C ALA A 245 -20.78 -18.34 0.41
N LEU A 246 -20.87 -17.08 0.83
CA LEU A 246 -19.79 -16.13 0.72
C LEU A 246 -18.57 -16.62 1.54
N PRO A 247 -17.33 -16.37 1.07
CA PRO A 247 -16.12 -16.78 1.80
C PRO A 247 -16.06 -16.14 3.20
N SER A 248 -15.30 -16.70 4.13
CA SER A 248 -15.17 -16.14 5.48
C SER A 248 -14.45 -14.78 5.50
N TYR A 249 -13.63 -14.52 4.48
CA TYR A 249 -12.87 -13.30 4.29
C TYR A 249 -12.99 -12.80 2.84
N TRP A 250 -12.66 -11.53 2.64
CA TRP A 250 -12.68 -10.89 1.34
C TRP A 250 -11.45 -10.02 1.15
N LEU A 251 -10.68 -10.30 0.09
CA LEU A 251 -9.52 -9.51 -0.30
C LEU A 251 -9.96 -8.38 -1.24
N THR A 252 -9.92 -7.14 -0.76
CA THR A 252 -10.12 -5.93 -1.56
C THR A 252 -8.79 -5.32 -1.98
N ARG A 253 -8.83 -4.55 -3.08
CA ARG A 253 -7.68 -3.79 -3.56
C ARG A 253 -7.97 -2.29 -3.59
N ASP A 254 -6.90 -1.51 -3.48
CA ASP A 254 -6.92 -0.05 -3.61
C ASP A 254 -7.96 0.62 -2.68
N ARG A 255 -7.99 0.21 -1.40
CA ARG A 255 -8.85 0.85 -0.40
C ARG A 255 -8.41 2.30 -0.21
N LEU A 256 -9.31 3.22 -0.54
CA LEU A 256 -9.22 4.61 -0.13
C LEU A 256 -9.79 4.76 1.30
N LEU A 257 -8.96 5.27 2.19
CA LEU A 257 -9.29 5.56 3.58
C LEU A 257 -9.14 7.06 3.82
N GLU A 258 -10.24 7.72 4.17
CA GLU A 258 -10.23 9.13 4.55
C GLU A 258 -10.89 9.28 5.91
N THR A 259 -10.19 9.81 6.89
CA THR A 259 -10.77 9.99 8.22
C THR A 259 -10.06 11.10 8.95
N TYR A 260 -10.54 11.47 10.12
CA TYR A 260 -9.91 12.51 10.92
C TYR A 260 -10.10 12.23 12.40
N TYR A 261 -9.35 12.94 13.23
CA TYR A 261 -9.57 13.01 14.67
C TYR A 261 -9.10 14.38 15.17
N HIS A 262 -9.39 14.67 16.43
CA HIS A 262 -8.92 15.89 17.08
C HIS A 262 -7.80 15.54 18.04
N TRP A 263 -6.63 16.12 17.83
CA TRP A 263 -5.49 16.05 18.73
C TRP A 263 -5.30 17.44 19.35
N ALA A 264 -5.38 17.55 20.67
CA ALA A 264 -5.28 18.84 21.39
C ALA A 264 -6.17 19.96 20.81
N GLY A 265 -7.40 19.61 20.37
CA GLY A 265 -8.35 20.54 19.75
C GLY A 265 -8.04 20.92 18.29
N ARG A 266 -6.95 20.43 17.71
CA ARG A 266 -6.62 20.61 16.28
C ARG A 266 -7.05 19.38 15.49
N ARG A 267 -7.66 19.60 14.33
CA ARG A 267 -8.04 18.51 13.43
C ARG A 267 -6.83 17.94 12.72
N VAL A 268 -6.66 16.63 12.83
CA VAL A 268 -5.69 15.84 12.08
C VAL A 268 -6.45 14.92 11.14
N HIS A 269 -6.12 14.96 9.85
CA HIS A 269 -6.79 14.23 8.80
C HIS A 269 -5.86 13.21 8.14
N PHE A 270 -6.44 12.10 7.72
CA PHE A 270 -5.77 11.01 7.02
C PHE A 270 -6.37 10.89 5.62
N CYS A 271 -5.52 10.76 4.62
CA CYS A 271 -5.91 10.46 3.25
C CYS A 271 -4.98 9.37 2.71
N GLU A 272 -5.40 8.13 2.92
CA GLU A 272 -4.55 6.96 2.77
C GLU A 272 -5.07 5.99 1.71
N ARG A 273 -4.14 5.30 1.06
CA ARG A 273 -4.45 4.25 0.07
C ARG A 273 -3.75 2.97 0.46
N HIS A 274 -4.55 1.96 0.80
CA HIS A 274 -4.07 0.62 1.10
C HIS A 274 -4.22 -0.25 -0.15
N ASP A 275 -3.14 -0.91 -0.56
CA ASP A 275 -3.14 -1.71 -1.79
C ASP A 275 -3.91 -3.02 -1.60
N LEU A 276 -3.63 -3.76 -0.54
CA LEU A 276 -4.38 -4.96 -0.16
C LEU A 276 -5.05 -4.75 1.20
N LEU A 277 -6.31 -5.18 1.28
CA LEU A 277 -7.07 -5.24 2.51
C LEU A 277 -7.80 -6.57 2.58
N LEU A 278 -7.52 -7.34 3.63
CA LEU A 278 -8.27 -8.51 4.04
C LEU A 278 -9.35 -8.09 5.05
N SER A 279 -10.60 -8.21 4.63
CA SER A 279 -11.75 -7.92 5.47
C SER A 279 -12.48 -9.20 5.85
N SER A 280 -13.12 -9.22 7.02
CA SER A 280 -13.95 -10.35 7.43
C SER A 280 -15.29 -9.91 8.00
N SER A 281 -16.17 -10.89 8.21
CA SER A 281 -17.48 -10.70 8.81
C SER A 281 -17.43 -10.52 10.34
N LYS A 282 -16.32 -10.92 10.99
CA LYS A 282 -16.13 -10.85 12.44
C LYS A 282 -15.00 -9.86 12.78
N PRO A 283 -15.04 -9.17 13.93
CA PRO A 283 -13.93 -8.33 14.34
C PRO A 283 -12.69 -9.18 14.65
N THR A 284 -11.51 -8.64 14.37
CA THR A 284 -10.24 -9.21 14.81
C THR A 284 -10.23 -9.34 16.33
N PRO A 285 -9.78 -10.49 16.88
CA PRO A 285 -9.64 -10.65 18.32
C PRO A 285 -8.66 -9.63 18.89
N LEU A 286 -8.93 -9.19 20.11
CA LEU A 286 -8.08 -8.27 20.85
C LEU A 286 -6.71 -8.89 21.08
N PHE A 287 -5.67 -8.06 21.13
CA PHE A 287 -4.30 -8.47 21.39
C PHE A 287 -3.97 -8.47 22.88
N ALA A 288 -4.65 -7.62 23.64
CA ALA A 288 -4.62 -7.59 25.10
C ALA A 288 -6.05 -7.57 25.61
N GLU A 289 -6.41 -8.58 26.42
CA GLU A 289 -7.70 -8.66 27.12
C GLU A 289 -7.79 -7.55 28.18
N ASP A 290 -6.70 -7.33 28.92
CA ASP A 290 -6.61 -6.25 29.90
C ASP A 290 -6.18 -4.94 29.21
N PRO A 291 -7.06 -3.92 29.17
CA PRO A 291 -6.73 -2.62 28.60
C PRO A 291 -5.84 -1.77 29.53
N THR A 292 -5.40 -2.31 30.67
CA THR A 292 -4.62 -1.57 31.66
C THR A 292 -3.14 -1.53 31.27
N PRO A 293 -2.57 -0.33 31.07
CA PRO A 293 -1.15 -0.18 30.80
C PRO A 293 -0.30 -0.55 32.03
N THR A 294 0.81 -1.23 31.77
CA THR A 294 1.79 -1.68 32.77
C THR A 294 2.73 -0.54 33.16
N VAL A 295 3.47 -0.67 34.27
CA VAL A 295 4.50 0.29 34.68
C VAL A 295 5.56 0.51 33.59
N SER A 296 5.91 -0.54 32.83
CA SER A 296 6.80 -0.43 31.66
C SER A 296 6.22 0.45 30.56
N ASP A 297 4.91 0.36 30.33
CA ASP A 297 4.23 1.11 29.29
C ASP A 297 4.25 2.61 29.61
N TYR A 298 4.08 2.96 30.89
CA TYR A 298 4.20 4.34 31.35
C TYR A 298 5.60 4.92 31.25
N LYS A 299 6.63 4.10 31.49
CA LYS A 299 8.03 4.52 31.28
C LYS A 299 8.29 4.80 29.79
N ALA A 300 7.82 3.94 28.90
CA ALA A 300 7.96 4.14 27.46
C ALA A 300 7.24 5.42 26.99
N ALA A 301 6.04 5.70 27.53
CA ALA A 301 5.32 6.95 27.28
C ALA A 301 6.12 8.19 27.74
N ASP A 302 6.68 8.17 28.96
CA ASP A 302 7.51 9.29 29.44
C ASP A 302 8.78 9.47 28.60
N ASP A 303 9.40 8.38 28.12
CA ASP A 303 10.55 8.44 27.22
C ASP A 303 10.20 9.07 25.86
N PHE A 304 9.01 8.80 25.31
CA PHE A 304 8.53 9.49 24.10
C PHE A 304 8.33 10.99 24.35
N ARG A 305 7.72 11.35 25.49
CA ARG A 305 7.53 12.76 25.89
C ARG A 305 8.86 13.49 26.00
N ARG A 306 9.86 12.88 26.64
CA ARG A 306 11.23 13.43 26.74
C ARG A 306 11.88 13.62 25.37
N ARG A 307 11.66 12.72 24.42
CA ARG A 307 12.18 12.89 23.05
C ARG A 307 11.53 14.04 22.28
N MET A 308 10.29 14.40 22.64
CA MET A 308 9.48 15.43 21.97
C MET A 308 9.38 16.74 22.75
N HIS A 309 10.05 16.91 23.88
CA HIS A 309 9.87 18.08 24.77
C HIS A 309 10.10 19.46 24.13
N LEU A 310 10.86 19.56 23.03
CA LEU A 310 11.11 20.83 22.31
C LEU A 310 10.35 20.93 20.97
N ILE A 311 9.68 19.87 20.55
CA ILE A 311 9.14 19.74 19.20
C ILE A 311 7.66 19.39 19.31
N SER A 312 6.81 20.15 18.60
CA SER A 312 5.39 19.81 18.53
C SER A 312 5.20 18.47 17.81
N PRO A 313 4.38 17.54 18.33
CA PRO A 313 4.02 16.31 17.62
C PRO A 313 3.40 16.53 16.23
N LEU A 314 2.89 17.73 15.97
CA LEU A 314 2.23 18.13 14.74
C LEU A 314 3.17 18.72 13.67
N ILE A 315 4.48 18.81 13.93
CA ILE A 315 5.43 19.58 13.09
C ILE A 315 5.52 19.11 11.63
N ASP A 316 5.43 17.80 11.38
CA ASP A 316 5.64 17.22 10.04
C ASP A 316 4.35 17.12 9.21
N LEU A 317 3.20 17.47 9.79
CA LEU A 317 1.90 17.39 9.13
C LEU A 317 1.68 18.57 8.17
N THR A 318 1.06 18.32 7.02
CA THR A 318 0.78 19.36 6.02
C THR A 318 -0.49 20.11 6.40
N SER A 319 -0.41 21.42 6.64
CA SER A 319 -1.61 22.25 6.85
C SER A 319 -2.35 22.47 5.54
N THR A 320 -3.63 22.09 5.47
CA THR A 320 -4.48 22.33 4.29
C THR A 320 -5.92 22.65 4.70
N ARG A 321 -6.71 23.18 3.75
CA ARG A 321 -8.19 23.30 3.87
C ARG A 321 -8.92 22.39 2.89
N TYR A 322 -8.18 21.68 2.05
CA TYR A 322 -8.72 20.82 1.01
C TYR A 322 -8.73 19.38 1.53
N TYR A 323 -9.87 18.97 2.05
CA TYR A 323 -10.06 17.66 2.66
C TYR A 323 -11.53 17.29 2.70
N ARG A 324 -11.82 15.99 2.81
CA ARG A 324 -13.18 15.50 2.92
C ARG A 324 -13.69 15.65 4.36
N LYS A 325 -14.88 16.24 4.54
CA LYS A 325 -15.49 16.42 5.87
C LYS A 325 -15.88 15.09 6.52
N ASP A 326 -16.42 14.16 5.73
CA ASP A 326 -16.89 12.85 6.20
C ASP A 326 -15.75 11.82 6.29
N SER A 327 -15.95 10.80 7.13
CA SER A 327 -15.07 9.62 7.13
C SER A 327 -15.50 8.61 6.05
N VAL A 328 -14.51 7.99 5.40
CA VAL A 328 -14.68 6.95 4.37
C VAL A 328 -13.71 5.82 4.64
N ASP A 329 -14.23 4.60 4.64
CA ASP A 329 -13.43 3.38 4.76
C ASP A 329 -13.74 2.43 3.59
N ALA A 330 -13.47 2.89 2.37
CA ALA A 330 -13.75 2.30 1.03
C ALA A 330 -15.20 1.89 0.70
N TRP A 331 -16.07 1.66 1.68
CA TRP A 331 -17.46 1.32 1.46
C TRP A 331 -18.32 2.58 1.35
N LYS A 332 -19.35 2.54 0.50
CA LYS A 332 -20.34 3.62 0.42
C LYS A 332 -21.09 3.69 1.75
N SER A 333 -21.18 4.89 2.32
CA SER A 333 -21.77 5.18 3.65
C SER A 333 -23.16 4.57 3.90
N ASN A 334 -23.93 4.31 2.83
CA ASN A 334 -25.32 3.88 2.92
C ASN A 334 -25.50 2.36 2.78
N VAL A 335 -24.43 1.58 2.60
CA VAL A 335 -24.50 0.13 2.42
C VAL A 335 -23.76 -0.55 3.56
N LYS A 336 -24.44 -1.42 4.32
CA LYS A 336 -23.79 -2.30 5.29
C LYS A 336 -22.96 -3.33 4.51
N PRO A 337 -21.62 -3.33 4.63
CA PRO A 337 -20.81 -4.28 3.90
C PRO A 337 -20.95 -5.67 4.53
N ALA A 338 -20.90 -6.72 3.70
CA ALA A 338 -20.85 -8.11 4.17
C ALA A 338 -19.59 -8.39 5.02
N TYR A 339 -18.52 -7.62 4.78
CA TYR A 339 -17.25 -7.71 5.47
C TYR A 339 -16.86 -6.35 6.08
N PRO A 340 -17.45 -5.98 7.24
CA PRO A 340 -17.26 -4.67 7.84
C PRO A 340 -15.95 -4.51 8.61
N TYR A 341 -15.19 -5.57 8.88
CA TYR A 341 -14.00 -5.48 9.73
C TYR A 341 -12.73 -5.61 8.89
N PRO A 342 -11.89 -4.55 8.81
CA PRO A 342 -10.57 -4.65 8.21
C PRO A 342 -9.63 -5.31 9.21
N ASN A 343 -9.16 -6.51 8.90
CA ASN A 343 -8.34 -7.26 9.86
C ASN A 343 -6.85 -7.12 9.57
N LEU A 344 -6.48 -7.22 8.30
CA LEU A 344 -5.11 -7.12 7.82
C LEU A 344 -5.08 -6.23 6.58
N PHE A 345 -4.19 -5.24 6.56
CA PHE A 345 -3.96 -4.44 5.36
C PHE A 345 -2.47 -4.21 5.13
N THR A 346 -2.12 -3.81 3.90
CA THR A 346 -0.72 -3.56 3.54
C THR A 346 -0.45 -2.07 3.37
N VAL A 347 0.71 -1.64 3.87
CA VAL A 347 1.23 -0.28 3.72
C VAL A 347 2.48 -0.38 2.84
N ASN A 348 2.35 0.08 1.61
CA ASN A 348 3.40 -0.05 0.61
C ASN A 348 4.32 1.17 0.69
N MET A 349 5.58 0.95 1.07
CA MET A 349 6.58 2.01 1.08
C MET A 349 7.29 2.08 -0.27
N ALA A 350 7.18 3.24 -0.91
CA ALA A 350 7.80 3.52 -2.19
C ALA A 350 9.33 3.60 -2.14
N LEU A 351 9.89 3.88 -0.96
CA LEU A 351 11.29 4.23 -0.80
C LEU A 351 12.05 3.00 -0.31
N PRO A 352 12.97 2.44 -1.10
CA PRO A 352 13.76 1.30 -0.64
C PRO A 352 14.75 1.76 0.43
N ASN A 353 14.89 0.97 1.49
CA ASN A 353 15.91 1.17 2.53
C ASN A 353 17.36 1.18 2.00
N VAL A 354 17.58 0.73 0.75
CA VAL A 354 18.92 0.45 0.23
C VAL A 354 19.54 1.65 -0.47
N TRP A 355 18.79 2.47 -1.24
CA TRP A 355 19.25 3.78 -1.76
C TRP A 355 18.10 4.67 -2.24
N SER A 356 18.09 5.90 -1.71
CA SER A 356 17.46 7.15 -2.17
C SER A 356 16.05 7.08 -2.76
N ASP A 357 15.17 7.93 -2.23
CA ASP A 357 13.86 8.20 -2.81
C ASP A 357 13.99 8.52 -4.31
N PHE A 358 13.31 7.75 -5.15
CA PHE A 358 13.33 7.96 -6.59
C PHE A 358 12.77 9.35 -6.94
N THR A 359 11.86 9.90 -6.13
CA THR A 359 11.33 11.25 -6.30
C THR A 359 12.20 12.34 -5.67
N ALA A 360 13.08 11.98 -4.72
CA ALA A 360 13.96 12.91 -4.01
C ALA A 360 15.32 12.27 -3.65
N PRO A 361 16.25 12.15 -4.63
CA PRO A 361 17.45 11.34 -4.49
C PRO A 361 18.43 11.82 -3.40
N GLU A 362 18.28 13.06 -2.94
CA GLU A 362 19.08 13.67 -1.87
C GLU A 362 18.53 13.36 -0.46
N LYS A 363 17.32 12.80 -0.34
CA LYS A 363 16.76 12.43 0.96
C LYS A 363 17.54 11.26 1.57
N ALA A 364 17.69 11.32 2.89
CA ALA A 364 18.23 10.23 3.68
C ALA A 364 17.41 8.94 3.47
N ARG A 365 18.06 7.80 3.70
CA ARG A 365 17.38 6.50 3.72
C ARG A 365 16.28 6.52 4.78
N ILE A 366 15.14 5.92 4.47
CA ILE A 366 14.09 5.68 5.47
C ILE A 366 14.68 4.83 6.60
N THR A 367 14.51 5.28 7.83
CA THR A 367 14.85 4.49 9.01
C THR A 367 13.77 3.43 9.25
N VAL A 368 14.14 2.33 9.91
CA VAL A 368 13.16 1.31 10.33
C VAL A 368 12.06 1.95 11.17
N GLU A 369 12.44 2.87 12.05
CA GLU A 369 11.52 3.55 12.97
C GLU A 369 10.53 4.45 12.22
N GLN A 370 10.96 5.14 11.15
CA GLN A 370 10.05 5.90 10.27
C GLN A 370 9.03 5.00 9.58
N ARG A 371 9.46 3.84 9.09
CA ARG A 371 8.54 2.90 8.44
C ARG A 371 7.50 2.36 9.41
N GLN A 372 7.92 2.04 10.63
CA GLN A 372 7.04 1.62 11.71
C GLN A 372 6.08 2.74 12.13
N ALA A 373 6.54 3.98 12.19
CA ALA A 373 5.70 5.14 12.48
C ALA A 373 4.58 5.33 11.46
N VAL A 374 4.89 5.21 10.16
CA VAL A 374 3.88 5.28 9.09
C VAL A 374 2.85 4.15 9.24
N ALA A 375 3.29 2.94 9.58
CA ALA A 375 2.40 1.80 9.82
C ALA A 375 1.44 2.08 11.00
N ILE A 376 1.94 2.62 12.12
CA ILE A 376 1.12 3.00 13.29
C ILE A 376 0.03 4.00 12.90
N MET A 377 0.40 5.06 12.17
CA MET A 377 -0.57 6.08 11.75
C MET A 377 -1.65 5.52 10.82
N ASN A 378 -1.28 4.61 9.92
CA ASN A 378 -2.26 3.92 9.05
C ASN A 378 -3.18 2.99 9.85
N CYS A 379 -2.66 2.28 10.86
CA CYS A 379 -3.49 1.47 11.76
C CYS A 379 -4.47 2.33 12.57
N LEU A 380 -4.01 3.46 13.08
CA LEU A 380 -4.83 4.45 13.78
C LEU A 380 -5.95 4.96 12.86
N ALA A 381 -5.61 5.38 11.64
CA ALA A 381 -6.59 5.84 10.66
C ALA A 381 -7.64 4.76 10.37
N SER A 382 -7.19 3.52 10.11
CA SER A 382 -8.09 2.41 9.78
C SER A 382 -9.04 2.07 10.93
N THR A 383 -8.55 2.10 12.17
CA THR A 383 -9.37 1.83 13.37
C THR A 383 -10.36 2.95 13.66
N ILE A 384 -9.97 4.22 13.51
CA ILE A 384 -10.87 5.37 13.65
C ILE A 384 -12.00 5.30 12.61
N ALA A 385 -11.67 5.07 11.34
CA ALA A 385 -12.68 4.99 10.30
C ALA A 385 -13.64 3.80 10.50
N THR A 386 -13.12 2.67 10.99
CA THR A 386 -13.93 1.51 11.38
C THR A 386 -14.84 1.84 12.56
N ALA A 387 -14.31 2.49 13.61
CA ALA A 387 -15.10 2.91 14.77
C ALA A 387 -16.24 3.85 14.37
N ARG A 388 -15.96 4.83 13.51
CA ARG A 388 -16.98 5.77 13.02
C ARG A 388 -18.04 5.11 12.17
N ARG A 389 -17.65 4.16 11.31
CA ARG A 389 -18.63 3.36 10.56
C ARG A 389 -19.54 2.55 11.49
N LEU A 390 -18.99 1.94 12.55
CA LEU A 390 -19.73 1.04 13.43
C LEU A 390 -20.60 1.77 14.44
N TYR A 391 -20.10 2.88 15.00
CA TYR A 391 -20.70 3.57 16.14
C TYR A 391 -21.20 4.99 15.82
N GLY A 392 -20.99 5.48 14.60
CA GLY A 392 -21.33 6.83 14.15
C GLY A 392 -20.15 7.80 14.17
N GLU A 393 -20.26 8.92 13.43
CA GLU A 393 -19.19 9.92 13.27
C GLU A 393 -18.80 10.60 14.60
N ASP A 394 -19.76 10.79 15.51
CA ASP A 394 -19.59 11.51 16.78
C ASP A 394 -19.12 10.63 17.95
N VAL A 395 -18.62 9.41 17.68
CA VAL A 395 -18.14 8.49 18.72
C VAL A 395 -16.92 9.08 19.45
N ARG A 396 -17.09 9.33 20.75
CA ARG A 396 -16.00 9.82 21.65
C ARG A 396 -15.40 8.71 22.50
N GLU A 397 -16.25 7.84 23.01
CA GLU A 397 -15.84 6.67 23.79
C GLU A 397 -16.21 5.41 23.01
N LEU A 398 -15.25 4.49 22.91
CA LEU A 398 -15.44 3.24 22.19
C LEU A 398 -16.21 2.25 23.06
N PRO A 399 -17.35 1.71 22.59
CA PRO A 399 -18.09 0.66 23.31
C PRO A 399 -17.28 -0.64 23.43
N GLN A 400 -16.56 -0.99 22.36
CA GLN A 400 -15.64 -2.12 22.32
C GLN A 400 -14.33 -1.68 21.66
N PRO A 401 -13.18 -2.16 22.17
CA PRO A 401 -11.91 -1.90 21.52
C PRO A 401 -11.84 -2.57 20.15
N LEU A 402 -11.07 -1.98 19.24
CA LEU A 402 -10.86 -2.49 17.89
C LEU A 402 -9.40 -2.88 17.70
N ALA A 403 -9.16 -4.01 17.04
CA ALA A 403 -7.82 -4.50 16.74
C ALA A 403 -7.65 -4.62 15.22
N VAL A 404 -6.48 -4.24 14.71
CA VAL A 404 -6.12 -4.38 13.28
C VAL A 404 -4.63 -4.69 13.18
N GLU A 405 -4.24 -5.44 12.15
CA GLU A 405 -2.85 -5.69 11.79
C GLU A 405 -2.48 -5.01 10.46
N ALA A 406 -1.24 -4.54 10.36
CA ALA A 406 -0.68 -3.99 9.14
C ALA A 406 0.65 -4.63 8.81
N ILE A 407 0.87 -4.90 7.52
CA ILE A 407 2.18 -5.27 6.97
C ILE A 407 2.72 -4.07 6.22
N CYS A 408 3.77 -3.46 6.77
CA CYS A 408 4.47 -2.35 6.15
C CYS A 408 5.75 -2.86 5.48
N THR A 409 5.92 -2.59 4.18
CA THR A 409 7.04 -3.17 3.43
C THR A 409 7.52 -2.28 2.30
N ASP A 410 8.83 -2.31 2.03
CA ASP A 410 9.48 -1.75 0.85
C ASP A 410 9.77 -2.81 -0.24
N GLY A 411 9.24 -4.03 -0.05
CA GLY A 411 9.42 -5.18 -0.94
C GLY A 411 10.65 -6.03 -0.60
N VAL A 412 11.46 -5.61 0.37
CA VAL A 412 12.62 -6.36 0.86
C VAL A 412 12.54 -6.57 2.37
N PHE A 413 12.24 -5.51 3.09
CA PHE A 413 12.02 -5.49 4.52
C PHE A 413 10.53 -5.46 4.84
N PHE A 414 10.16 -6.13 5.92
CA PHE A 414 8.80 -6.26 6.41
C PHE A 414 8.75 -5.87 7.88
N ASP A 415 7.82 -4.98 8.20
CA ASP A 415 7.42 -4.66 9.56
C ASP A 415 5.96 -5.08 9.76
N PHE A 416 5.74 -5.91 10.78
CA PHE A 416 4.43 -6.37 11.20
C PHE A 416 4.01 -5.53 12.41
N VAL A 417 2.89 -4.81 12.25
CA VAL A 417 2.37 -3.92 13.28
C VAL A 417 0.96 -4.36 13.65
N ALA A 418 0.78 -4.72 14.91
CA ALA A 418 -0.51 -5.05 15.49
C ALA A 418 -0.96 -3.88 16.36
N PHE A 419 -2.14 -3.32 16.09
CA PHE A 419 -2.64 -2.12 16.74
C PHE A 419 -3.98 -2.38 17.40
N GLN A 420 -4.12 -1.98 18.67
CA GLN A 420 -5.36 -2.04 19.42
C GLN A 420 -5.80 -0.63 19.83
N LEU A 421 -6.93 -0.20 19.28
CA LEU A 421 -7.60 1.04 19.63
C LEU A 421 -8.52 0.80 20.84
N ASN A 422 -8.09 1.30 21.99
CA ASN A 422 -8.83 1.24 23.26
C ASN A 422 -9.60 2.53 23.54
N SER A 423 -9.13 3.67 23.02
CA SER A 423 -9.74 4.97 23.23
C SER A 423 -9.55 5.90 22.04
N LEU A 424 -10.54 6.75 21.82
CA LEU A 424 -10.50 7.89 20.89
C LEU A 424 -10.18 9.22 21.61
N SER A 425 -9.73 9.15 22.87
CA SER A 425 -9.22 10.31 23.60
C SER A 425 -7.74 10.54 23.26
N PHE A 426 -7.44 11.69 22.66
CA PHE A 426 -6.10 12.10 22.23
C PHE A 426 -5.69 13.39 22.98
N PRO A 427 -5.28 13.26 24.25
CA PRO A 427 -4.88 14.42 25.07
C PRO A 427 -3.55 15.00 24.57
N ASP A 428 -3.33 16.27 24.88
CA ASP A 428 -2.01 16.87 24.72
C ASP A 428 -1.10 16.43 25.87
N TRP A 429 -0.10 15.61 25.54
CA TRP A 429 0.87 15.10 26.50
C TRP A 429 1.75 16.20 27.12
N ASN A 430 1.80 17.39 26.51
CA ASN A 430 2.55 18.53 27.01
C ASN A 430 1.72 19.48 27.88
N ALA A 431 0.39 19.37 27.84
CA ALA A 431 -0.51 20.26 28.59
C ALA A 431 -0.79 19.76 30.03
N SER A 432 -0.61 18.47 30.30
CA SER A 432 -0.83 17.90 31.62
C SER A 432 0.43 17.99 32.49
N ASP A 433 0.33 18.62 33.67
CA ASP A 433 1.37 18.60 34.72
C ASP A 433 1.59 17.21 35.34
N ALA A 434 0.74 16.23 34.98
CA ALA A 434 0.84 14.87 35.46
C ALA A 434 1.98 14.09 34.78
N ASN A 435 2.74 13.30 35.55
CA ASN A 435 3.72 12.33 35.04
C ASN A 435 3.10 11.16 34.24
N ARG A 436 1.81 11.25 33.87
CA ARG A 436 1.05 10.18 33.24
C ARG A 436 0.15 10.78 32.15
N PRO A 437 0.14 10.22 30.93
CA PRO A 437 -0.83 10.61 29.92
C PRO A 437 -2.25 10.36 30.44
N GLU A 438 -3.12 11.34 30.27
CA GLU A 438 -4.51 11.27 30.73
C GLU A 438 -5.30 10.24 29.90
N GLY A 439 -6.18 9.48 30.56
CA GLY A 439 -7.06 8.53 29.89
C GLY A 439 -6.46 7.13 29.62
N ARG A 440 -7.17 6.37 28.80
CA ARG A 440 -6.80 5.00 28.42
C ARG A 440 -5.83 5.04 27.23
N LEU A 441 -4.74 4.29 27.33
CA LEU A 441 -3.73 4.21 26.27
C LEU A 441 -4.12 3.15 25.23
N ASN A 442 -3.76 3.44 23.98
CA ASN A 442 -3.79 2.49 22.89
C ASN A 442 -2.52 1.63 22.92
N PHE A 443 -2.59 0.41 22.37
CA PHE A 443 -1.45 -0.50 22.37
C PHE A 443 -1.01 -0.84 20.96
N VAL A 444 0.31 -0.90 20.78
CA VAL A 444 0.95 -1.28 19.53
C VAL A 444 1.97 -2.36 19.81
N TRP A 445 1.93 -3.44 19.05
CA TRP A 445 2.97 -4.46 19.02
C TRP A 445 3.72 -4.35 17.71
N ILE A 446 5.04 -4.30 17.79
CA ILE A 446 5.89 -4.10 16.62
C ILE A 446 6.90 -5.24 16.54
N GLU A 447 6.78 -6.02 15.48
CA GLU A 447 7.80 -6.95 15.03
C GLU A 447 8.32 -6.48 13.67
N GLY A 448 9.51 -5.87 13.64
CA GLY A 448 10.01 -5.23 12.43
C GLY A 448 11.45 -5.55 12.09
N ASN A 449 11.91 -4.89 11.03
CA ASN A 449 13.22 -5.04 10.42
C ASN A 449 13.51 -6.47 9.92
N ARG A 450 12.47 -7.22 9.54
CA ARG A 450 12.62 -8.56 8.99
C ARG A 450 12.92 -8.47 7.51
N ARG A 451 14.01 -9.08 7.06
CA ARG A 451 14.44 -9.03 5.66
C ARG A 451 14.04 -10.33 4.96
N LEU A 452 13.13 -10.25 3.99
CA LEU A 452 12.70 -11.43 3.22
C LEU A 452 13.83 -11.96 2.34
N VAL A 453 14.57 -11.07 1.66
CA VAL A 453 15.70 -11.44 0.80
C VAL A 453 16.86 -10.46 0.95
N ASP A 454 18.09 -10.94 0.82
CA ASP A 454 19.27 -10.07 0.70
C ASP A 454 19.37 -9.51 -0.72
N LYS A 455 18.81 -8.31 -0.92
CA LYS A 455 18.90 -7.57 -2.18
C LYS A 455 20.25 -6.85 -2.27
N ARG A 456 21.23 -7.50 -2.89
CA ARG A 456 22.56 -6.96 -3.14
C ARG A 456 22.59 -6.14 -4.42
N ILE A 457 22.36 -4.84 -4.26
CA ILE A 457 22.39 -3.90 -5.36
C ILE A 457 23.85 -3.52 -5.68
N PRO A 458 24.25 -3.50 -6.96
CA PRO A 458 25.62 -3.20 -7.36
C PRO A 458 26.04 -1.75 -7.06
N ARG A 459 27.26 -1.59 -6.54
CA ARG A 459 27.86 -0.28 -6.18
C ARG A 459 28.22 0.60 -7.38
N ARG A 460 28.65 0.02 -8.50
CA ARG A 460 29.12 0.76 -9.69
C ARG A 460 28.47 0.32 -11.00
N SER A 461 27.91 -0.89 -11.06
CA SER A 461 27.22 -1.41 -12.24
C SER A 461 25.70 -1.14 -12.20
N LEU A 462 25.03 -1.42 -13.32
CA LEU A 462 23.60 -1.20 -13.51
C LEU A 462 22.74 -2.16 -12.66
N LEU A 463 21.52 -1.76 -12.29
CA LEU A 463 20.55 -2.52 -11.48
C LEU A 463 20.23 -3.91 -12.05
N ARG A 464 20.38 -4.13 -13.36
CA ARG A 464 20.25 -5.47 -13.98
C ARG A 464 21.21 -6.51 -13.39
N SER A 465 22.28 -6.08 -12.72
CA SER A 465 23.22 -6.95 -12.00
C SER A 465 22.93 -7.12 -10.50
N THR A 466 21.76 -6.68 -10.04
CA THR A 466 21.28 -6.93 -8.66
C THR A 466 21.14 -8.42 -8.42
N ARG A 467 21.66 -8.88 -7.29
CA ARG A 467 21.53 -10.27 -6.85
C ARG A 467 20.57 -10.34 -5.67
N TYR A 468 19.78 -11.40 -5.63
CA TYR A 468 18.92 -11.75 -4.51
C TYR A 468 19.47 -13.03 -3.91
N THR A 469 19.89 -12.99 -2.65
CA THR A 469 20.42 -14.14 -1.91
C THR A 469 19.69 -14.28 -0.58
N ASP A 470 19.90 -15.40 0.11
CA ASP A 470 19.51 -15.59 1.51
C ASP A 470 18.01 -15.31 1.75
N LEU A 471 17.13 -16.10 1.13
CA LEU A 471 15.69 -16.05 1.37
C LEU A 471 15.37 -16.50 2.80
N ASP A 472 14.70 -15.63 3.56
CA ASP A 472 14.24 -15.90 4.91
C ASP A 472 12.75 -16.26 4.92
N MET A 473 12.48 -17.57 5.01
CA MET A 473 11.11 -18.09 5.05
C MET A 473 10.35 -17.73 6.33
N SER A 474 11.02 -17.32 7.41
CA SER A 474 10.35 -16.90 8.64
C SER A 474 9.44 -15.69 8.41
N VAL A 475 9.85 -14.80 7.50
CA VAL A 475 9.06 -13.63 7.09
C VAL A 475 7.79 -14.07 6.36
N PHE A 476 7.90 -15.04 5.46
CA PHE A 476 6.72 -15.59 4.77
C PHE A 476 5.78 -16.30 5.75
N TYR A 477 6.31 -17.12 6.66
CA TYR A 477 5.48 -17.79 7.68
C TYR A 477 4.76 -16.79 8.59
N ARG A 478 5.39 -15.65 8.88
CA ARG A 478 4.74 -14.56 9.63
C ARG A 478 3.61 -13.90 8.84
N ILE A 479 3.78 -13.68 7.54
CA ILE A 479 2.71 -13.19 6.63
C ILE A 479 1.55 -14.20 6.58
N LEU A 480 1.87 -15.49 6.43
CA LEU A 480 0.88 -16.56 6.45
C LEU A 480 0.12 -16.61 7.79
N THR A 481 0.81 -16.41 8.90
CA THR A 481 0.19 -16.34 10.23
C THR A 481 -0.78 -15.16 10.34
N SER A 482 -0.40 -13.96 9.87
CA SER A 482 -1.31 -12.80 9.82
C SER A 482 -2.54 -13.09 8.96
N TYR A 483 -2.33 -13.74 7.81
CA TYR A 483 -3.41 -14.11 6.88
C TYR A 483 -4.40 -15.12 7.52
N LEU A 484 -3.88 -16.08 8.28
CA LEU A 484 -4.68 -17.15 8.87
C LEU A 484 -5.38 -16.77 10.19
N ARG A 485 -4.98 -15.67 10.83
CA ARG A 485 -5.40 -15.34 12.19
C ARG A 485 -6.92 -15.29 12.38
N ASP A 486 -7.64 -14.71 11.43
CA ASP A 486 -9.10 -14.59 11.54
C ASP A 486 -9.85 -15.87 11.21
N LEU A 487 -9.17 -16.86 10.64
CA LEU A 487 -9.78 -18.13 10.30
C LEU A 487 -10.11 -18.98 11.54
N ARG A 488 -9.61 -18.64 12.73
CA ARG A 488 -9.84 -19.38 14.00
C ARG A 488 -9.64 -20.90 13.89
N VAL A 489 -8.94 -21.41 12.88
CA VAL A 489 -8.84 -22.87 12.64
C VAL A 489 -7.87 -23.56 13.60
N LEU A 490 -7.23 -22.81 14.49
CA LEU A 490 -6.35 -23.37 15.52
C LEU A 490 -6.94 -23.32 16.94
N SER A 491 -8.16 -22.82 17.13
CA SER A 491 -8.84 -23.00 18.41
C SER A 491 -9.42 -24.42 18.49
N VAL A 492 -8.74 -25.28 19.26
CA VAL A 492 -9.25 -26.50 19.89
C VAL A 492 -9.24 -27.77 19.01
N GLU A 493 -8.07 -28.39 18.85
CA GLU A 493 -7.98 -29.84 19.05
C GLU A 493 -7.84 -30.10 20.56
N GLN A 494 -8.96 -30.07 21.27
CA GLN A 494 -9.08 -30.88 22.48
C GLN A 494 -9.33 -32.31 22.02
N PRO A 495 -8.54 -33.31 22.45
CA PRO A 495 -8.76 -34.69 22.10
C PRO A 495 -9.92 -35.22 22.95
N HIS A 496 -11.17 -34.97 22.56
CA HIS A 496 -12.34 -35.56 23.22
C HIS A 496 -13.24 -36.31 22.24
N ASN A 497 -13.25 -37.63 22.43
CA ASN A 497 -14.32 -38.57 22.12
C ASN A 497 -14.54 -38.96 20.64
N VAL A 498 -13.58 -39.68 20.08
CA VAL A 498 -13.91 -40.86 19.26
C VAL A 498 -14.21 -42.00 20.22
N MET A 499 -15.42 -42.04 20.76
CA MET A 499 -15.95 -43.23 21.41
C MET A 499 -17.43 -43.36 21.10
N MET A 500 -17.79 -44.51 20.54
CA MET A 500 -19.13 -45.12 20.51
C MET A 500 -20.15 -44.54 19.52
N ARG A 501 -20.08 -45.05 18.28
CA ARG A 501 -21.28 -45.58 17.60
C ARG A 501 -20.95 -46.92 16.94
N ALA A 502 -20.86 -47.94 17.77
CA ALA A 502 -21.24 -49.29 17.41
C ALA A 502 -22.48 -49.64 18.26
N SER A 503 -23.40 -50.41 17.66
CA SER A 503 -24.67 -50.95 18.20
C SER A 503 -25.81 -49.96 18.52
N SER A 504 -26.76 -49.86 17.58
CA SER A 504 -28.10 -50.47 17.72
C SER A 504 -28.78 -50.53 16.35
#